data_AF-A0A7S3S860-F1
#
_entry.id   AF-A0A7S3S860-F1
#
_cell.length_a   1.000
_cell.length_b   1.000
_cell.length_c   1.000
_cell.angle_alpha   90.00
_cell.angle_beta   90.00
_cell.angle_gamma   90.00
#
_symmetry.space_group_name_H-M   'P 1'
#
loop_
_entity.id
_entity.type
_entity.pdbx_description
1 polymer ?
#
loop_
_entity_poly.entity_id
_entity_poly.type
_entity_poly.pdbx_seq_one_letter_code
_entity_poly.pdbx_strand_id
1 'polypeptide(L)'
;ARTTRDKRCQRERSSGLNAMAARAAAAIDDIDAAFDGALGLEEHFLAAGYAEGTVRGAASGQDDGRRLGCDRGRELGRELGRFRGRIDMLNALVAAGPAPRHLPERISRLLNEAAATIPTEPPAPQDEAAFEAIAELRAKMRMLDAWLGGSRLPAVEPDLSF
;
A
#
# COMPACT_ATOMS: atom_id res chain seq x y z
N ALA A 1 27.88 -84.49 28.74
CA ALA A 1 28.19 -83.52 27.65
C ALA A 1 26.99 -83.04 26.83
N ARG A 2 25.91 -83.83 26.64
CA ARG A 2 24.75 -83.40 25.83
C ARG A 2 23.89 -82.29 26.47
N THR A 3 23.71 -82.32 27.79
CA THR A 3 22.85 -81.38 28.54
C THR A 3 23.41 -79.96 28.65
N THR A 4 24.73 -79.78 28.58
CA THR A 4 25.37 -78.45 28.65
C THR A 4 25.33 -77.72 27.31
N ARG A 5 25.36 -78.46 26.19
CA ARG A 5 25.23 -77.91 24.84
C ARG A 5 23.83 -77.36 24.56
N ASP A 6 22.81 -78.07 25.06
CA ASP A 6 21.40 -77.70 24.90
C ASP A 6 21.05 -76.42 25.69
N LYS A 7 21.56 -76.33 26.93
CA LYS A 7 21.44 -75.12 27.77
C LYS A 7 22.12 -73.89 27.16
N ARG A 8 23.28 -74.06 26.50
CA ARG A 8 23.97 -72.97 25.81
C ARG A 8 23.17 -72.49 24.59
N CYS A 9 22.63 -73.42 23.80
CA CYS A 9 21.81 -73.10 22.63
C CYS A 9 20.48 -72.41 23.03
N GLN A 10 19.84 -72.82 24.11
CA GLN A 10 18.66 -72.13 24.66
C GLN A 10 18.99 -70.71 25.12
N ARG A 11 20.15 -70.50 25.76
CA ARG A 11 20.58 -69.19 26.26
C ARG A 11 20.98 -68.22 25.15
N GLU A 12 21.58 -68.73 24.06
CA GLU A 12 21.90 -67.93 22.88
C GLU A 12 20.64 -67.52 22.11
N ARG A 13 19.63 -68.41 22.02
CA ARG A 13 18.32 -68.07 21.44
C ARG A 13 17.56 -67.04 22.27
N SER A 14 17.54 -67.17 23.61
CA SER A 14 16.89 -66.18 24.47
C SER A 14 17.62 -64.83 24.47
N SER A 15 18.95 -64.83 24.39
CA SER A 15 19.74 -63.61 24.21
C SER A 15 19.47 -62.92 22.87
N GLY A 16 19.32 -63.69 21.78
CA GLY A 16 18.99 -63.15 20.45
C GLY A 16 17.58 -62.56 20.39
N LEU A 17 16.59 -63.22 21.01
CA LEU A 17 15.23 -62.71 21.15
C LEU A 17 15.19 -61.39 21.95
N ASN A 18 15.94 -61.31 23.05
CA ASN A 18 16.06 -60.09 23.84
C ASN A 18 16.72 -58.93 23.06
N ALA A 19 17.75 -59.22 22.26
CA ALA A 19 18.41 -58.21 21.42
C ALA A 19 17.50 -57.70 20.28
N MET A 20 16.68 -58.57 19.69
CA MET A 20 15.70 -58.19 18.68
C MET A 20 14.58 -57.33 19.30
N ALA A 21 14.09 -57.71 20.48
CA ALA A 21 13.10 -56.93 21.22
C ALA A 21 13.63 -55.54 21.60
N ALA A 22 14.89 -55.45 22.04
CA ALA A 22 15.52 -54.17 22.38
C ALA A 22 15.65 -53.23 21.16
N ARG A 23 16.00 -53.77 19.98
CA ARG A 23 16.04 -52.98 18.74
C ARG A 23 14.65 -52.53 18.28
N ALA A 24 13.65 -53.39 18.43
CA ALA A 24 12.27 -53.03 18.11
C ALA A 24 11.75 -51.93 19.03
N ALA A 25 12.05 -51.99 20.33
CA ALA A 25 11.71 -50.93 21.28
C ALA A 25 12.39 -49.59 20.92
N ALA A 26 13.69 -49.61 20.63
CA ALA A 26 14.40 -48.40 20.20
C ALA A 26 13.83 -47.80 18.91
N ALA A 27 13.44 -48.64 17.94
CA ALA A 27 12.81 -48.16 16.71
C ALA A 27 11.42 -47.56 16.94
N ILE A 28 10.67 -48.03 17.94
CA ILE A 28 9.39 -47.45 18.34
C ILE A 28 9.62 -46.09 19.01
N ASP A 29 10.59 -45.99 19.92
CA ASP A 29 10.96 -44.71 20.56
C ASP A 29 11.40 -43.66 19.52
N ASP A 30 12.15 -44.05 18.48
CA ASP A 30 12.55 -43.15 17.38
C ASP A 30 11.34 -42.66 16.56
N ILE A 31 10.34 -43.52 16.36
CA ILE A 31 9.10 -43.19 15.65
C ILE A 31 8.25 -42.24 16.49
N ASP A 32 8.10 -42.53 17.78
CA ASP A 32 7.32 -41.70 18.72
C ASP A 32 7.96 -40.30 18.84
N ALA A 33 9.30 -40.22 18.95
CA ALA A 33 10.01 -38.95 18.96
C ALA A 33 9.81 -38.13 17.66
N ALA A 34 9.74 -38.79 16.51
CA ALA A 34 9.47 -38.12 15.23
C ALA A 34 8.04 -37.58 15.14
N PHE A 35 7.05 -38.33 15.62
CA PHE A 35 5.65 -37.87 15.68
C PHE A 35 5.46 -36.78 16.73
N ASP A 36 6.11 -36.88 17.89
CA ASP A 36 6.11 -35.85 18.92
C ASP A 36 6.68 -34.52 18.41
N GLY A 37 7.73 -34.57 17.57
CA GLY A 37 8.28 -33.40 16.90
C GLY A 37 7.37 -32.81 15.81
N ALA A 38 6.46 -33.61 15.25
CA ALA A 38 5.47 -33.16 14.27
C ALA A 38 4.17 -32.65 14.93
N LEU A 39 3.94 -32.96 16.21
CA LEU A 39 2.82 -32.41 16.96
C LEU A 39 2.98 -30.88 17.09
N GLY A 40 1.93 -30.14 16.75
CA GLY A 40 1.93 -28.68 16.82
C GLY A 40 2.73 -27.97 15.72
N LEU A 41 3.17 -28.71 14.69
CA LEU A 41 3.91 -28.13 13.57
C LEU A 41 3.03 -27.10 12.80
N GLU A 42 1.74 -27.39 12.68
CA GLU A 42 0.76 -26.46 12.11
C GLU A 42 0.67 -25.17 12.93
N GLU A 43 0.42 -25.25 14.24
CA GLU A 43 0.40 -24.07 15.11
C GLU A 43 1.71 -23.28 15.07
N HIS A 44 2.85 -23.97 15.02
CA HIS A 44 4.15 -23.31 14.93
C HIS A 44 4.29 -22.51 13.62
N PHE A 45 4.00 -23.12 12.46
CA PHE A 45 4.10 -22.41 11.19
C PHE A 45 3.05 -21.31 11.03
N LEU A 46 1.85 -21.50 11.58
CA LEU A 46 0.83 -20.45 11.64
C LEU A 46 1.32 -19.25 12.47
N ALA A 47 1.84 -19.50 13.67
CA ALA A 47 2.35 -18.45 14.54
C ALA A 47 3.55 -17.73 13.92
N ALA A 48 4.50 -18.49 13.36
CA ALA A 48 5.68 -17.94 12.69
C ALA A 48 5.29 -17.11 11.45
N GLY A 49 4.41 -17.64 10.61
CA GLY A 49 3.92 -16.95 9.41
C GLY A 49 3.12 -15.69 9.75
N TYR A 50 2.33 -15.71 10.82
CA TYR A 50 1.62 -14.52 11.30
C TYR A 50 2.59 -13.45 11.82
N ALA A 51 3.57 -13.84 12.65
CA ALA A 51 4.59 -12.91 13.15
C ALA A 51 5.43 -12.31 12.02
N GLU A 52 5.87 -13.11 11.05
CA GLU A 52 6.60 -12.63 9.88
C GLU A 52 5.71 -11.72 9.03
N GLY A 53 4.48 -12.15 8.75
CA GLY A 53 3.52 -11.43 7.92
C GLY A 53 3.14 -10.08 8.49
N THR A 54 2.97 -9.97 9.82
CA THR A 54 2.67 -8.71 10.50
C THR A 54 3.84 -7.72 10.42
N VAL A 55 5.06 -8.16 10.69
CA VAL A 55 6.26 -7.31 10.59
C VAL A 55 6.46 -6.83 9.16
N ARG A 56 6.40 -7.75 8.18
CA ARG A 56 6.58 -7.44 6.77
C ARG A 56 5.45 -6.55 6.24
N GLY A 57 4.21 -6.82 6.65
CA GLY A 57 3.04 -6.04 6.28
C GLY A 57 3.11 -4.61 6.80
N ALA A 58 3.57 -4.41 8.04
CA ALA A 58 3.76 -3.08 8.61
C ALA A 58 4.83 -2.28 7.84
N ALA A 59 5.98 -2.89 7.57
CA ALA A 59 7.06 -2.25 6.81
C ALA A 59 6.62 -1.89 5.38
N SER A 60 6.01 -2.85 4.66
CA SER A 60 5.50 -2.61 3.30
C SER A 60 4.42 -1.54 3.29
N GLY A 61 3.48 -1.58 4.25
CA GLY A 61 2.39 -0.60 4.34
C GLY A 61 2.91 0.82 4.59
N GLN A 62 3.97 0.98 5.38
CA GLN A 62 4.60 2.28 5.60
C GLN A 62 5.27 2.83 4.33
N ASP A 63 6.00 1.98 3.61
CA ASP A 63 6.65 2.38 2.35
C ASP A 63 5.65 2.70 1.25
N ASP A 64 4.63 1.86 1.09
CA ASP A 64 3.55 2.08 0.13
C ASP A 64 2.74 3.33 0.47
N GLY A 65 2.38 3.52 1.74
CA GLY A 65 1.68 4.71 2.20
C GLY A 65 2.47 6.00 1.93
N ARG A 66 3.78 5.98 2.20
CA ARG A 66 4.67 7.11 1.91
C ARG A 66 4.72 7.41 0.40
N ARG A 67 4.95 6.39 -0.42
CA ARG A 67 5.03 6.54 -1.88
C ARG A 67 3.72 7.08 -2.45
N LEU A 68 2.59 6.45 -2.13
CA LEU A 68 1.27 6.87 -2.59
C LEU A 68 0.91 8.28 -2.13
N GLY A 69 1.22 8.62 -0.88
CA GLY A 69 1.03 9.97 -0.36
C GLY A 69 1.84 11.03 -1.12
N CYS A 70 3.11 10.76 -1.41
CA CYS A 70 3.95 11.66 -2.21
C CYS A 70 3.45 11.81 -3.65
N ASP A 71 3.11 10.72 -4.32
CA ASP A 71 2.64 10.73 -5.71
C ASP A 71 1.31 11.49 -5.81
N ARG A 72 0.36 11.19 -4.91
CA ARG A 72 -0.93 11.85 -4.91
C ARG A 72 -0.83 13.32 -4.52
N GLY A 73 -0.02 13.64 -3.51
CA GLY A 73 0.23 15.02 -3.10
C GLY A 73 0.84 15.85 -4.22
N ARG A 74 1.77 15.28 -4.99
CA ARG A 74 2.37 15.93 -6.17
C ARG A 74 1.32 16.20 -7.26
N GLU A 75 0.47 15.22 -7.56
CA GLU A 75 -0.58 15.38 -8.57
C GLU A 75 -1.57 16.49 -8.19
N LEU A 76 -2.05 16.48 -6.93
CA LEU A 76 -2.96 17.50 -6.41
C LEU A 76 -2.30 18.88 -6.36
N GLY A 77 -1.05 18.96 -5.90
CA GLY A 77 -0.30 20.20 -5.84
C GLY A 77 -0.12 20.84 -7.23
N ARG A 78 0.22 20.03 -8.24
CA ARG A 78 0.31 20.50 -9.63
C ARG A 78 -1.04 21.01 -10.14
N GLU A 79 -2.12 20.30 -9.86
CA GLU A 79 -3.46 20.69 -10.29
C GLU A 79 -3.91 22.00 -9.63
N LEU A 80 -3.75 22.13 -8.31
CA LEU A 80 -4.07 23.35 -7.56
C LEU A 80 -3.23 24.53 -8.03
N GLY A 81 -1.93 24.34 -8.23
CA GLY A 81 -1.03 25.36 -8.76
C GLY A 81 -1.45 25.83 -10.15
N ARG A 82 -1.85 24.92 -11.04
CA ARG A 82 -2.38 25.24 -12.36
C ARG A 82 -3.66 26.07 -12.27
N PHE A 83 -4.60 25.70 -11.40
CA PHE A 83 -5.84 26.45 -11.20
C PHE A 83 -5.57 27.85 -10.65
N ARG A 84 -4.69 27.96 -9.64
CA ARG A 84 -4.31 29.24 -9.06
C ARG A 84 -3.66 30.14 -10.10
N GLY A 85 -2.64 29.65 -10.81
CA GLY A 85 -1.96 30.42 -11.84
C GLY A 85 -2.90 30.90 -12.95
N ARG A 86 -3.87 30.07 -13.34
CA ARG A 86 -4.88 30.46 -14.33
C ARG A 86 -5.82 31.56 -13.80
N ILE A 87 -6.29 31.43 -12.56
CA ILE A 87 -7.13 32.46 -11.93
C ILE A 87 -6.38 33.78 -11.84
N ASP A 88 -5.14 33.75 -11.34
CA ASP A 88 -4.31 34.94 -11.16
C ASP A 88 -4.02 35.62 -12.52
N MET A 89 -3.69 34.84 -13.56
CA MET A 89 -3.51 35.34 -14.92
C MET A 89 -4.77 36.03 -15.46
N LEU A 90 -5.94 35.40 -15.32
CA LEU A 90 -7.19 35.96 -15.83
C LEU A 90 -7.60 37.22 -15.05
N ASN A 91 -7.42 37.23 -13.73
CA ASN A 91 -7.64 38.42 -12.91
C ASN A 91 -6.71 39.58 -13.30
N ALA A 92 -5.44 39.30 -13.59
CA ALA A 92 -4.50 40.30 -14.08
C ALA A 92 -4.92 40.88 -15.45
N LEU A 93 -5.43 40.04 -16.36
CA LEU A 93 -5.98 40.50 -17.65
C LEU A 93 -7.22 41.38 -17.48
N VAL A 94 -8.10 41.08 -16.52
CA VAL A 94 -9.24 41.94 -16.18
C VAL A 94 -8.77 43.30 -15.67
N ALA A 95 -7.75 43.30 -14.79
CA ALA A 95 -7.24 44.51 -14.16
C ALA A 95 -6.45 45.43 -15.13
N ALA A 96 -5.83 44.88 -16.17
CA ALA A 96 -4.92 45.61 -17.06
C ALA A 96 -5.58 46.62 -18.03
N GLY A 97 -6.91 46.67 -18.16
CA GLY A 97 -7.57 47.61 -19.08
C GLY A 97 -7.33 47.28 -20.57
N PRO A 98 -7.78 48.11 -21.53
CA PRO A 98 -8.53 47.64 -22.70
C PRO A 98 -7.67 46.99 -23.80
N ALA A 99 -7.74 45.67 -23.89
CA ALA A 99 -7.58 44.89 -25.12
C ALA A 99 -8.88 44.07 -25.35
N PRO A 100 -9.22 43.63 -26.58
CA PRO A 100 -10.57 43.73 -27.18
C PRO A 100 -11.68 42.81 -26.63
N ARG A 101 -11.55 42.24 -25.43
CA ARG A 101 -12.55 41.36 -24.81
C ARG A 101 -12.60 41.60 -23.31
N HIS A 102 -13.50 42.49 -22.86
CA HIS A 102 -13.88 42.51 -21.45
C HIS A 102 -14.42 41.12 -21.08
N LEU A 103 -13.83 40.48 -20.08
CA LEU A 103 -14.41 39.27 -19.51
C LEU A 103 -15.75 39.67 -18.87
N PRO A 104 -16.85 38.98 -19.21
CA PRO A 104 -18.14 39.23 -18.58
C PRO A 104 -18.04 39.21 -17.06
N GLU A 105 -18.81 40.05 -16.38
CA GLU A 105 -18.87 40.14 -14.92
C GLU A 105 -19.18 38.78 -14.25
N ARG A 106 -19.85 37.90 -14.99
CA ARG A 106 -20.09 36.49 -14.64
C ARG A 106 -18.78 35.68 -14.49
N ILE A 107 -17.80 35.91 -15.36
CA ILE A 107 -16.50 35.25 -15.30
C ILE A 107 -15.71 35.75 -14.10
N SER A 108 -15.69 37.07 -13.86
CA SER A 108 -15.01 37.64 -12.69
C SER A 108 -15.56 37.11 -11.37
N ARG A 109 -16.89 36.94 -11.26
CA ARG A 109 -17.51 36.29 -10.09
C ARG A 109 -17.05 34.84 -9.92
N LEU A 110 -17.09 34.04 -10.99
CA LEU A 110 -16.64 32.65 -10.95
C LEU A 110 -15.16 32.52 -10.56
N LEU A 111 -14.29 33.44 -11.02
CA LEU A 111 -12.88 33.46 -10.67
C LEU A 111 -12.66 33.74 -9.19
N ASN A 112 -13.41 34.68 -8.60
CA ASN A 112 -13.35 34.96 -7.17
C ASN A 112 -13.87 33.79 -6.33
N GLU A 113 -14.98 33.17 -6.74
CA GLU A 113 -15.51 31.97 -6.09
C GLU A 113 -14.55 30.79 -6.19
N ALA A 114 -13.88 30.61 -7.32
CA ALA A 114 -12.86 29.58 -7.51
C ALA A 114 -11.61 29.85 -6.66
N ALA A 115 -11.18 31.11 -6.56
CA ALA A 115 -10.03 31.51 -5.74
C ALA A 115 -10.28 31.22 -4.25
N ALA A 116 -11.50 31.46 -3.77
CA ALA A 116 -11.90 31.20 -2.38
C ALA A 116 -11.94 29.70 -2.03
N THR A 117 -12.19 28.83 -3.02
CA THR A 117 -12.18 27.37 -2.83
C THR A 117 -10.75 26.79 -2.74
N ILE A 118 -9.72 27.52 -3.21
CA ILE A 118 -8.34 27.03 -3.15
C ILE A 118 -7.82 27.16 -1.72
N PRO A 119 -7.45 26.04 -1.05
CA PRO A 119 -6.92 26.09 0.30
C PRO A 119 -5.58 26.84 0.33
N THR A 120 -5.39 27.69 1.35
CA THR A 120 -4.16 28.47 1.55
C THR A 120 -3.00 27.62 2.06
N GLU A 121 -3.31 26.52 2.73
CA GLU A 121 -2.34 25.56 3.26
C GLU A 121 -2.59 24.17 2.65
N PRO A 122 -1.56 23.32 2.54
CA PRO A 122 -1.73 21.96 2.07
C PRO A 122 -2.71 21.20 2.99
N PRO A 123 -3.81 20.65 2.47
CA PRO A 123 -4.75 19.89 3.29
C PRO A 123 -4.10 18.60 3.80
N ALA A 124 -4.59 18.10 4.93
CA ALA A 124 -4.16 16.78 5.42
C ALA A 124 -4.56 15.69 4.41
N PRO A 125 -3.76 14.63 4.22
CA PRO A 125 -4.01 13.63 3.18
C PRO A 125 -5.31 12.84 3.37
N GLN A 126 -5.88 12.85 4.57
CA GLN A 126 -7.16 12.22 4.93
C GLN A 126 -8.35 13.19 4.96
N ASP A 127 -8.17 14.45 4.56
CA ASP A 127 -9.24 15.45 4.59
C ASP A 127 -10.18 15.29 3.38
N GLU A 128 -11.33 14.64 3.59
CA GLU A 128 -12.36 14.46 2.57
C GLU A 128 -12.90 15.80 2.03
N ALA A 129 -13.03 16.82 2.88
CA ALA A 129 -13.55 18.13 2.47
C ALA A 129 -12.62 18.81 1.45
N ALA A 130 -11.31 18.61 1.59
CA ALA A 130 -10.34 19.10 0.62
C ALA A 130 -10.50 18.43 -0.76
N PHE A 131 -10.81 17.13 -0.79
CA PHE A 131 -11.07 16.43 -2.05
C PHE A 131 -12.36 16.91 -2.73
N GLU A 132 -13.41 17.18 -1.95
CA GLU A 132 -14.65 17.78 -2.47
C GLU A 132 -14.42 19.18 -3.02
N ALA A 133 -13.67 20.03 -2.32
CA ALA A 133 -13.31 21.37 -2.77
C ALA A 133 -12.53 21.34 -4.11
N ILE A 134 -11.62 20.37 -4.28
CA ILE A 134 -10.90 20.18 -5.55
C ILE A 134 -11.85 19.73 -6.66
N ALA A 135 -12.81 18.85 -6.36
CA ALA A 135 -13.82 18.42 -7.34
C ALA A 135 -14.72 19.58 -7.78
N GLU A 136 -15.13 20.44 -6.85
CA GLU A 136 -15.86 21.68 -7.13
C GLU A 136 -15.03 22.62 -8.01
N LEU A 137 -13.74 22.80 -7.69
CA LEU A 137 -12.83 23.62 -8.46
C LEU A 137 -12.67 23.12 -9.91
N ARG A 138 -12.56 21.80 -10.11
CA ARG A 138 -12.55 21.18 -11.46
C ARG A 138 -13.84 21.46 -12.22
N ALA A 139 -15.00 21.51 -11.56
CA ALA A 139 -16.26 21.85 -12.20
C ALA A 139 -16.29 23.32 -12.63
N LYS A 140 -15.88 24.25 -11.74
CA LYS A 140 -15.77 25.68 -12.05
C LYS A 140 -14.83 25.94 -13.24
N MET A 141 -13.69 25.25 -13.29
CA MET A 141 -12.73 25.38 -14.40
C MET A 141 -13.28 24.89 -15.73
N ARG A 142 -14.02 23.78 -15.74
CA ARG A 142 -14.73 23.30 -16.94
C ARG A 142 -15.79 24.30 -17.43
N MET A 143 -16.52 24.93 -16.51
CA MET A 143 -17.47 25.99 -16.87
C MET A 143 -16.77 27.19 -17.48
N LEU A 144 -15.64 27.60 -16.90
CA LEU A 144 -14.82 28.69 -17.41
C LEU A 144 -14.28 28.38 -18.84
N ASP A 145 -13.81 27.16 -19.10
CA ASP A 145 -13.37 26.72 -20.42
C ASP A 145 -14.49 26.79 -21.47
N ALA A 146 -15.71 26.40 -21.09
CA ALA A 146 -16.88 26.48 -21.97
C ALA A 146 -17.22 27.94 -22.31
N TRP A 147 -17.12 28.85 -21.34
CA TRP A 147 -17.45 30.27 -21.56
C TRP A 147 -16.40 31.02 -22.36
N LEU A 148 -15.12 30.62 -22.25
CA LEU A 148 -14.02 31.21 -23.01
C LEU A 148 -13.89 30.67 -24.43
N GLY A 149 -14.78 29.75 -24.85
CA GLY A 149 -14.88 29.30 -26.23
C GLY A 149 -13.99 28.11 -26.58
N GLY A 150 -13.63 27.27 -25.62
CA GLY A 150 -12.94 26.00 -25.90
C GLY A 150 -11.49 26.16 -26.41
N SER A 151 -10.93 27.36 -26.35
CA SER A 151 -9.49 27.55 -26.50
C SER A 151 -8.82 26.90 -25.29
N ARG A 152 -8.45 25.63 -25.45
CA ARG A 152 -7.38 24.98 -24.68
C ARG A 152 -6.29 26.04 -24.53
N LEU A 153 -6.17 26.66 -23.35
CA LEU A 153 -4.89 27.25 -22.96
C LEU A 153 -3.86 26.16 -23.24
N PRO A 154 -2.75 26.48 -23.92
CA PRO A 154 -1.78 25.47 -24.30
C PRO A 154 -1.52 24.63 -23.06
N ALA A 155 -1.67 23.31 -23.19
CA ALA A 155 -1.26 22.42 -22.13
C ALA A 155 0.19 22.80 -21.87
N VAL A 156 0.44 23.49 -20.76
CA VAL A 156 1.78 23.57 -20.20
C VAL A 156 1.95 22.16 -19.67
N GLU A 157 2.29 21.23 -20.57
CA GLU A 157 2.89 19.97 -20.22
C GLU A 157 4.17 20.37 -19.52
N PRO A 158 4.24 20.24 -18.18
CA PRO A 158 5.48 20.53 -17.52
C PRO A 158 6.37 19.34 -17.92
N ASP A 159 7.31 19.58 -18.84
CA ASP A 159 8.40 18.65 -19.14
C ASP A 159 9.17 18.46 -17.83
N LEU A 160 8.72 17.50 -17.04
CA LEU A 160 9.27 17.14 -15.74
C LEU A 160 9.95 15.80 -15.93
N SER A 161 11.02 15.84 -16.70
CA SER A 161 12.18 14.98 -16.53
C SER A 161 12.82 15.32 -15.17
N PHE A 162 12.34 14.65 -14.12
CA PHE A 162 13.04 14.51 -12.84
C PHE A 162 13.13 13.02 -12.50
#